data_AF-A0A258WCI9-F1
#
_entry.id   AF-A0A258WCI9-F1
#
_cell.length_a   1.000
_cell.length_b   1.000
_cell.length_c   1.000
_cell.angle_alpha   90.00
_cell.angle_beta   90.00
_cell.angle_gamma   90.00
#
_symmetry.space_group_name_H-M   'P 1'
#
loop_
_entity.id
_entity.type
_entity.pdbx_description
1 polymer ?
#
loop_
_entity_poly.entity_id
_entity_poly.type
_entity_poly.pdbx_seq_one_letter_code
_entity_poly.pdbx_strand_id
1 'polypeptide(L)' 'MRKLDDILEEYEFLDGDERYRLLIELGRELEEMPDALKTDATLVRGCSASVWVYPTQG' A
#
# COMPACT_ATOMS: atom_id res chain seq x y z
N MET A 1 -11.51 0.95 4.23
CA MET A 1 -10.30 0.13 4.17
C MET A 1 -10.65 -1.28 4.59
N ARG A 2 -10.29 -2.30 3.79
CA ARG A 2 -10.49 -3.71 4.14
C ARG A 2 -9.66 -4.07 5.38
N LYS A 3 -10.13 -4.98 6.23
CA LYS A 3 -9.34 -5.43 7.38
C LYS A 3 -8.18 -6.30 6.92
N LEU A 4 -7.07 -6.27 7.66
CA LEU A 4 -5.89 -7.07 7.32
C LEU A 4 -6.17 -8.57 7.37
N ASP A 5 -6.99 -9.04 8.32
CA ASP A 5 -7.35 -10.46 8.43
C ASP A 5 -8.10 -10.94 7.17
N ASP A 6 -9.05 -10.14 6.67
CA ASP A 6 -9.80 -10.46 5.44
C ASP A 6 -8.88 -10.47 4.20
N ILE A 7 -7.87 -9.60 4.16
CA ILE A 7 -6.87 -9.58 3.08
C ILE A 7 -5.95 -10.79 3.17
N LEU A 8 -5.52 -11.15 4.38
CA LEU A 8 -4.62 -12.29 4.61
C LEU A 8 -5.29 -13.60 4.23
N GLU A 9 -6.55 -13.81 4.63
CA GLU A 9 -7.33 -14.99 4.28
C GLU A 9 -7.42 -15.12 2.74
N GLU A 10 -7.78 -14.06 2.02
CA GLU A 10 -7.79 -14.07 0.55
C GLU A 10 -6.40 -14.41 -0.02
N TYR A 11 -5.35 -13.73 0.47
CA TYR A 11 -3.99 -13.89 -0.02
C TYR A 11 -3.45 -15.32 0.14
N GLU A 12 -3.84 -16.02 1.21
CA GLU A 12 -3.44 -17.41 1.46
C GLU A 12 -4.00 -18.40 0.43
N PHE A 13 -5.19 -18.13 -0.14
CA PHE A 13 -5.79 -18.95 -1.19
C PHE A 13 -5.20 -18.73 -2.58
N LEU A 14 -4.54 -17.58 -2.82
CA LEU A 14 -3.96 -17.22 -4.11
C LEU A 14 -2.55 -17.79 -4.28
N ASP A 15 -2.12 -17.96 -5.53
CA ASP A 15 -0.74 -18.33 -5.88
C ASP A 15 0.03 -17.21 -6.62
N GLY A 16 1.32 -17.45 -6.89
CA GLY A 16 2.31 -16.54 -7.48
C GLY A 16 1.78 -15.21 -8.05
N ASP A 17 1.36 -15.24 -9.31
CA ASP A 17 0.93 -14.04 -10.05
C ASP A 17 -0.37 -13.43 -9.50
N GLU A 18 -1.27 -14.25 -8.95
CA GLU A 18 -2.52 -13.79 -8.38
C GLU A 18 -2.28 -12.96 -7.11
N ARG A 19 -1.33 -13.39 -6.26
CA ARG A 19 -0.87 -12.60 -5.11
C ARG A 19 -0.32 -11.26 -5.53
N TYR A 20 0.49 -11.22 -6.60
CA TYR A 20 1.00 -9.95 -7.14
C TYR A 20 -0.14 -9.04 -7.64
N ARG A 21 -1.13 -9.59 -8.35
CA ARG A 21 -2.29 -8.81 -8.82
C ARG A 21 -3.09 -8.24 -7.65
N LEU A 22 -3.36 -9.04 -6.62
CA LEU A 22 -4.08 -8.59 -5.42
C LEU A 22 -3.37 -7.39 -4.78
N LEU A 23 -2.04 -7.45 -4.58
CA LEU A 23 -1.27 -6.35 -3.99
C LEU A 23 -1.32 -5.07 -4.84
N ILE A 24 -1.33 -5.20 -6.17
CA ILE A 24 -1.44 -4.06 -7.08
C ILE A 24 -2.82 -3.42 -6.97
N GLU A 25 -3.90 -4.21 -6.97
CA GLU A 25 -5.26 -3.67 -6.85
C GLU A 25 -5.48 -3.01 -5.48
N LEU A 26 -5.02 -3.64 -4.38
CA LEU A 26 -5.05 -3.01 -3.06
C LEU A 26 -4.30 -1.68 -3.02
N GLY A 27 -3.15 -1.59 -3.70
CA GLY A 27 -2.40 -0.33 -3.83
C GLY A 27 -3.14 0.75 -4.62
N ARG A 28 -3.95 0.38 -5.62
CA ARG A 28 -4.77 1.31 -6.42
C ARG A 28 -6.01 1.79 -5.68
N GLU A 29 -6.52 1.02 -4.72
CA GLU A 29 -7.66 1.39 -3.88
C GLU A 29 -7.29 2.41 -2.79
N LEU A 30 -6.00 2.66 -2.55
CA LEU A 30 -5.56 3.65 -1.58
C LEU A 30 -5.99 5.05 -2.01
N GLU A 31 -6.41 5.85 -1.03
CA GLU A 31 -6.70 7.26 -1.25
C GLU A 31 -5.46 7.99 -1.77
N GLU A 32 -5.66 8.91 -2.71
CA GLU A 32 -4.56 9.72 -3.23
C GLU A 32 -3.93 10.55 -2.11
N MET A 33 -2.61 10.43 -1.97
CA MET A 33 -1.86 11.23 -1.04
C MET A 33 -1.81 12.70 -1.52
N PRO A 34 -2.25 13.67 -0.69
CA PRO A 34 -2.12 15.09 -1.01
C PRO A 34 -0.68 15.49 -1.32
N ASP A 35 -0.46 16.25 -2.39
CA ASP A 35 0.89 16.63 -2.82
C ASP A 35 1.67 17.43 -1.76
N ALA A 36 0.97 18.22 -0.94
CA ALA A 36 1.58 18.97 0.17
C ALA A 36 2.27 18.07 1.21
N LEU A 37 1.90 16.78 1.27
CA LEU A 37 2.50 15.83 2.19
C LEU A 37 3.69 15.08 1.57
N LYS A 38 3.94 15.18 0.26
CA LYS A 38 5.07 14.54 -0.42
C LYS A 38 6.35 15.34 -0.21
N THR A 39 6.86 15.30 1.02
CA THR A 39 8.03 16.09 1.47
C THR A 39 9.20 15.18 1.85
N ASP A 40 10.38 15.74 2.09
CA ASP A 40 11.52 14.97 2.59
C ASP A 40 11.27 14.33 3.97
N ALA A 41 10.36 14.89 4.78
CA ALA A 41 10.05 14.38 6.11
C ALA A 41 9.24 13.07 6.08
N THR A 42 8.49 12.83 5.01
CA THR A 42 7.65 11.64 4.80
C THR A 42 8.23 10.68 3.76
N LEU A 43 9.37 11.04 3.15
CA LEU A 43 10.05 10.24 2.12
C LEU A 43 10.79 9.06 2.76
N VAL A 44 10.48 7.85 2.29
CA VAL A 44 11.16 6.62 2.70
C VAL A 44 12.43 6.46 1.87
N ARG A 45 13.59 6.37 2.53
CA ARG A 45 14.89 6.20 1.89
C ARG A 45 15.18 4.71 1.66
N GLY A 46 15.86 4.39 0.55
CA GLY A 46 16.29 3.03 0.23
C GLY A 46 15.30 2.20 -0.61
N CYS A 47 14.12 2.75 -0.91
CA CYS A 47 13.20 2.15 -1.87
C CYS A 47 13.70 2.36 -3.32
N SER A 48 13.41 1.41 -4.20
CA SER A 48 13.73 1.51 -5.65
C SER A 48 12.87 2.54 -6.40
N ALA A 49 11.75 2.94 -5.81
CA ALA A 49 10.88 4.01 -6.27
C ALA A 49 10.71 5.05 -5.17
N SER A 50 10.23 6.24 -5.53
CA SER A 50 9.87 7.27 -4.56
C SER A 50 8.63 6.83 -3.78
N VAL A 51 8.78 6.64 -2.47
CA VAL A 51 7.71 6.21 -1.57
C VAL A 51 7.57 7.22 -0.44
N TRP A 52 6.35 7.69 -0.20
CA TRP A 52 6.03 8.55 0.93
C TRP A 52 5.03 7.86 1.85
N VAL A 53 5.23 8.00 3.17
CA VAL A 53 4.33 7.47 4.20
C VAL A 53 4.10 8.55 5.24
N TYR A 54 2.85 8.73 5.64
CA TYR A 54 2.47 9.62 6.72
C TYR A 54 1.43 8.95 7.64
N PRO A 55 1.41 9.28 8.94
CA PRO A 55 0.43 8.71 9.85
C PRO A 55 -0.99 9.21 9.50
N THR A 56 -1.93 8.27 9.37
CA THR A 56 -3.37 8.55 9.33
C THR A 56 -3.99 8.09 10.65
N GLN A 57 -5.11 8.70 11.06
CA GLN A 57 -5.91 8.11 12.13
C GLN A 57 -6.69 6.95 11.51
N GLY A 58 -6.50 5.75 12.07
CA GLY A 58 -7.17 4.51 11.66
C GLY A 58 -8.43 4.25 12.48
#